data_AF-A0A8T4GH12-F1
#
_entry.id   AF-A0A8T4GH12-F1
#
_cell.length_a   1.000
_cell.length_b   1.000
_cell.length_c   1.000
_cell.angle_alpha   90.00
_cell.angle_beta   90.00
_cell.angle_gamma   90.00
#
_symmetry.space_group_name_H-M   'P 1'
#
loop_
_entity.id
_entity.type
_entity.pdbx_description
1 polymer ?
#
loop_
_entity_poly.entity_id
_entity_poly.type
_entity_poly.pdbx_seq_one_letter_code
_entity_poly.pdbx_strand_id
1 'polypeptide(L)' 'MSERQARVSNDGCGIFLTGDELRTLGVDPEVTDAVEYDVTESGLVVTDPKGGEE' A
#
# COMPACT_ATOMS: atom_id res chain seq x y z
N MET A 1 1.15 3.83 18.61
CA MET A 1 0.88 4.16 17.20
C MET A 1 0.79 5.67 17.09
N SER A 2 1.54 6.28 16.18
CA SER A 2 1.40 7.72 15.92
C SER A 2 0.29 7.90 14.89
N GLU A 3 -0.72 8.70 15.21
CA GLU A 3 -1.79 9.03 14.27
C GLU A 3 -1.22 9.85 13.13
N ARG A 4 -1.32 9.35 11.90
CA ARG A 4 -0.88 10.04 10.68
C ARG A 4 -2.10 10.38 9.84
N GLN A 5 -2.12 11.59 9.30
CA GLN A 5 -3.20 12.08 8.47
C GLN A 5 -2.64 12.62 7.15
N ALA A 6 -3.22 12.17 6.04
CA ALA A 6 -2.97 12.73 4.73
C ALA A 6 -4.09 13.72 4.35
N ARG A 7 -3.72 14.80 3.65
CA ARG A 7 -4.70 15.77 3.16
C ARG A 7 -5.34 15.27 1.87
N VAL A 8 -6.64 15.49 1.76
CA VAL A 8 -7.43 15.14 0.57
C VAL A 8 -7.62 16.39 -0.28
N SER A 9 -7.43 16.25 -1.59
CA SER A 9 -7.77 17.25 -2.61
C SER A 9 -8.70 16.64 -3.67
N ASN A 10 -9.15 17.46 -4.62
CA ASN A 10 -9.94 17.00 -5.76
C ASN A 10 -9.14 16.05 -6.67
N ASP A 11 -7.81 16.11 -6.64
CA ASP A 11 -6.92 15.26 -7.43
C ASP A 11 -6.53 13.97 -6.69
N GLY A 12 -6.95 13.81 -5.43
CA GLY A 12 -6.74 12.62 -4.62
C GLY A 12 -6.01 12.86 -3.31
N CYS A 13 -5.40 11.81 -2.78
CA CYS A 13 -4.71 11.81 -1.50
C CYS A 13 -3.52 10.83 -1.54
N GLY A 14 -2.33 11.31 -1.18
CA GLY A 14 -1.14 10.48 -1.09
C GLY A 14 -0.88 10.05 0.36
N ILE A 15 -0.74 8.75 0.59
CA ILE A 15 -0.29 8.18 1.86
C ILE A 15 1.10 7.56 1.71
N PHE A 16 1.93 7.73 2.75
CA PHE A 16 3.26 7.14 2.81
C PHE A 16 3.28 6.02 3.85
N LEU A 17 3.69 4.83 3.44
CA LEU A 17 3.88 3.68 4.32
C LEU A 17 5.37 3.44 4.53
N THR A 18 5.77 3.18 5.77
CA THR A 18 7.15 2.76 6.06
C THR A 18 7.38 1.32 5.62
N GLY A 19 8.65 0.90 5.52
CA GLY A 19 8.98 -0.48 5.19
C GLY A 19 8.37 -1.51 6.15
N ASP A 20 8.30 -1.21 7.44
CA ASP A 20 7.67 -2.10 8.43
C ASP A 20 6.15 -2.19 8.27
N GLU A 21 5.51 -1.10 7.84
CA GLU A 21 4.07 -1.08 7.55
C GLU A 21 3.75 -1.86 6.28
N LEU A 22 4.60 -1.76 5.25
CA LEU A 22 4.51 -2.60 4.05
C LEU A 22 4.67 -4.08 4.39
N ARG A 23 5.65 -4.44 5.23
CA ARG A 23 5.83 -5.83 5.70
C ARG A 23 4.62 -6.33 6.48
N THR A 24 3.96 -5.46 7.25
CA THR A 24 2.70 -5.80 7.95
C THR A 24 1.56 -6.11 6.97
N LEU A 25 1.60 -5.52 5.76
CA LEU A 25 0.70 -5.83 4.66
C LEU A 25 1.16 -7.02 3.80
N GLY A 26 2.27 -7.68 4.16
CA GLY A 26 2.85 -8.79 3.41
C GLY A 26 3.73 -8.40 2.23
N VAL A 27 4.07 -7.12 2.08
CA VAL A 27 4.96 -6.61 1.03
C VAL A 27 6.38 -6.48 1.57
N ASP A 28 7.36 -7.08 0.90
CA ASP A 28 8.77 -6.94 1.26
C ASP A 28 9.46 -5.83 0.42
N PRO A 29 9.73 -4.65 1.01
CA PRO A 29 10.29 -3.52 0.28
C PRO A 29 11.74 -3.72 -0.19
N GLU A 30 12.44 -4.78 0.24
CA GLU A 30 13.82 -5.05 -0.20
C GLU A 30 13.87 -5.75 -1.57
N VAL A 31 12.77 -6.40 -1.96
CA VAL A 31 12.65 -7.18 -3.21
C VAL A 31 11.50 -6.72 -4.11
N THR A 32 10.73 -5.72 -3.66
CA THR A 32 9.51 -5.25 -4.30
C THR A 32 9.66 -3.78 -4.72
N ASP A 33 9.74 -3.53 -6.02
CA ASP A 33 9.93 -2.17 -6.57
C ASP A 33 8.63 -1.35 -6.68
N ALA A 34 7.48 -2.02 -6.70
CA ALA A 34 6.16 -1.40 -6.84
C ALA A 34 5.11 -2.25 -6.13
N VAL A 35 3.93 -1.69 -5.86
CA VAL A 35 2.77 -2.45 -5.36
C VAL A 35 1.57 -2.21 -6.27
N GLU A 36 0.74 -3.22 -6.42
CA GLU A 36 -0.57 -3.05 -7.03
C GLU A 36 -1.59 -2.76 -5.93
N TYR A 37 -2.62 -1.99 -6.27
CA TYR A 37 -3.70 -1.73 -5.33
C TYR A 37 -5.04 -1.66 -6.05
N ASP A 38 -6.07 -2.11 -5.35
CA ASP A 38 -7.47 -2.01 -5.78
C ASP A 38 -8.28 -1.28 -4.72
N VAL A 39 -9.22 -0.43 -5.18
CA VAL A 39 -10.13 0.30 -4.31
C VAL A 39 -11.49 -0.39 -4.39
N THR A 40 -11.80 -1.14 -3.34
CA THR A 40 -13.03 -1.90 -3.21
C THR A 40 -14.06 -1.18 -2.33
N GLU A 41 -15.30 -1.66 -2.32
CA GLU A 41 -16.33 -1.17 -1.40
C GLU A 41 -15.96 -1.36 0.08
N SER A 42 -15.08 -2.33 0.37
CA SER A 42 -14.61 -2.62 1.73
C SER A 42 -13.34 -1.85 2.12
N GLY A 43 -12.78 -1.06 1.19
CA GLY A 43 -11.56 -0.29 1.40
C GLY A 43 -10.47 -0.59 0.37
N LEU A 44 -9.24 -0.27 0.72
CA LEU A 44 -8.07 -0.40 -0.15
C LEU A 44 -7.36 -1.72 0.10
N VAL A 45 -7.14 -2.49 -0.97
CA VAL A 45 -6.36 -3.73 -0.94
C VAL A 45 -5.03 -3.46 -1.63
N VAL A 46 -3.92 -3.73 -0.95
CA VAL A 46 -2.57 -3.67 -1.52
C VAL A 46 -2.09 -5.08 -1.77
N THR A 47 -1.61 -5.35 -2.97
CA THR A 47 -1.05 -6.64 -3.37
C THR A 47 0.37 -6.45 -3.90
N ASP A 48 1.20 -7.46 -3.67
CA ASP A 48 2.48 -7.54 -4.37
C ASP A 48 2.23 -7.72 -5.88
N PRO A 49 2.97 -7.01 -6.77
CA PRO A 49 2.79 -7.14 -8.23
C PRO A 49 3.16 -8.52 -8.79
N LYS A 50 3.63 -9.45 -7.94
CA LYS A 50 4.00 -10.82 -8.32
C LYS A 50 3.14 -11.84 -7.59
N GLY A 51 1.83 -11.77 -7.81
CA GLY A 51 0.92 -12.89 -7.62
C GLY A 51 0.87 -13.81 -8.85
N GLY A 52 2.00 -14.42 -9.20
CA GLY A 52 2.07 -15.41 -10.29
C GLY A 52 3.23 -16.37 -10.04
N GLU A 53 3.01 -17.35 -9.17
CA GLU A 53 3.77 -18.60 -9.23
C GLU A 53 3.54 -19.23 -10.61
N GLU A 54 4.60 -19.29 -11.43
CA GLU A 54 5.16 -20.48 -12.09
C GLU A 54 6.40 -20.11 -12.92
#